data_AF-A0A3D6E1N9-F1
#
_entry.id   AF-A0A3D6E1N9-F1
#
_cell.length_a   1.000
_cell.length_b   1.000
_cell.length_c   1.000
_cell.angle_alpha   90.00
_cell.angle_beta   90.00
_cell.angle_gamma   90.00
#
_symmetry.space_group_name_H-M   'P 1'
#
loop_
_entity.id
_entity.type
_entity.pdbx_description
1 polymer ?
#
loop_
_entity_poly.entity_id
_entity_poly.type
_entity_poly.pdbx_seq_one_letter_code
_entity_poly.pdbx_strand_id
1 'polypeptide(L)'
;MDKRTPPPTMSTDSSAVEGTMQGETSELQAAKPAARAPKARAVSASTRTPQPRKASAGDVAPARSPEAMEAYDVAEATSSAIEHKKVALRDIIAHATIGDTASLAKTLEAIMTGSSPDDAAALRRALMEHEKEPAARQASSPDDELATSWRETSSYPYRNLMSRKAYEKQKYRL
;
A
#
# COMPACT_ATOMS: atom_id res chain seq x y z
N MET A 1 20.80 24.52 60.92
CA MET A 1 21.55 23.24 61.05
C MET A 1 22.68 23.26 60.02
N ASP A 2 23.74 22.48 60.23
CA ASP A 2 25.05 22.71 59.62
C ASP A 2 25.71 21.37 59.20
N LYS A 3 26.67 21.45 58.26
CA LYS A 3 27.65 20.42 57.82
C LYS A 3 27.24 19.31 56.79
N ARG A 4 27.84 19.46 55.60
CA ARG A 4 28.68 18.48 54.84
C ARG A 4 28.09 17.44 53.86
N THR A 5 28.83 17.34 52.74
CA THR A 5 28.88 16.39 51.60
C THR A 5 30.14 15.49 51.70
N PRO A 6 30.43 14.50 50.80
CA PRO A 6 29.55 13.54 50.11
C PRO A 6 30.01 12.03 50.24
N PRO A 7 30.45 11.21 49.22
CA PRO A 7 30.50 9.72 49.27
C PRO A 7 31.88 9.15 49.77
N PRO A 8 32.23 7.83 49.71
CA PRO A 8 31.60 6.63 49.10
C PRO A 8 31.42 5.44 50.09
N THR A 9 31.49 4.11 49.82
CA THR A 9 32.41 3.23 49.04
C THR A 9 31.69 2.17 48.14
N MET A 10 32.12 0.90 48.13
CA MET A 10 31.63 -0.26 47.33
C MET A 10 31.77 -1.57 48.15
N SER A 11 31.09 -2.66 47.74
CA SER A 11 31.47 -4.11 47.82
C SER A 11 30.35 -4.94 47.17
N THR A 12 30.57 -5.66 46.06
CA THR A 12 30.87 -7.12 45.94
C THR A 12 29.80 -8.07 46.54
N ASP A 13 29.51 -9.22 45.95
CA ASP A 13 30.37 -10.06 45.07
C ASP A 13 29.65 -10.76 43.89
N SER A 14 30.50 -11.34 43.04
CA SER A 14 30.38 -12.44 42.07
C SER A 14 29.30 -13.51 42.40
N SER A 15 28.86 -14.38 41.47
CA SER A 15 29.66 -15.01 40.43
C SER A 15 28.87 -15.51 39.22
N ALA A 16 29.52 -15.49 38.05
CA ALA A 16 29.13 -16.24 36.86
C ALA A 16 30.12 -17.40 36.65
N VAL A 17 29.63 -18.56 36.21
CA VAL A 17 30.48 -19.67 35.76
C VAL A 17 29.97 -20.16 34.40
N GLU A 18 30.79 -19.91 33.38
CA GLU A 18 30.66 -20.48 32.04
C GLU A 18 31.55 -21.74 31.96
N GLY A 19 31.12 -22.81 31.27
CA GLY A 19 31.79 -24.12 31.36
C GLY A 19 31.47 -25.07 30.20
N THR A 20 32.28 -25.00 29.15
CA THR A 20 32.17 -25.78 27.91
C THR A 20 32.77 -27.19 28.04
N MET A 21 32.26 -28.19 27.28
CA MET A 21 33.01 -29.11 26.38
C MET A 21 32.24 -30.43 26.06
N GLN A 22 32.00 -30.65 24.75
CA GLN A 22 32.16 -31.90 23.97
C GLN A 22 31.79 -33.25 24.66
N GLY A 23 30.65 -33.90 24.34
CA GLY A 23 30.50 -34.84 23.20
C GLY A 23 29.46 -35.95 23.54
N GLU A 24 29.19 -36.98 22.73
CA GLU A 24 29.55 -37.29 21.32
C GLU A 24 28.64 -38.41 20.71
N THR A 25 28.71 -38.61 19.38
CA THR A 25 28.15 -39.66 18.50
C THR A 25 27.05 -40.64 18.99
N SER A 26 25.89 -40.61 18.32
CA SER A 26 25.31 -41.84 17.70
C SER A 26 24.37 -41.53 16.53
N GLU A 27 24.63 -42.25 15.44
CA GLU A 27 24.03 -42.18 14.11
C GLU A 27 22.64 -42.83 14.03
N LEU A 28 21.74 -42.25 13.22
CA LEU A 28 20.75 -43.00 12.41
C LEU A 28 20.19 -42.10 11.29
N GLN A 29 20.59 -42.34 10.04
CA GLN A 29 20.14 -41.54 8.89
C GLN A 29 18.82 -42.07 8.30
N ALA A 30 17.86 -41.18 8.03
CA ALA A 30 16.61 -41.52 7.34
C ALA A 30 16.47 -40.73 6.03
N ALA A 31 16.64 -41.40 4.89
CA ALA A 31 16.64 -40.75 3.57
C ALA A 31 15.23 -40.61 2.95
N LYS A 32 14.80 -39.39 2.65
CA LYS A 32 13.64 -39.07 1.80
C LYS A 32 13.65 -37.59 1.34
N PRO A 33 12.91 -37.22 0.27
CA PRO A 33 13.42 -37.25 -1.09
C PRO A 33 13.80 -35.86 -1.63
N ALA A 34 14.40 -35.80 -2.82
CA ALA A 34 14.85 -34.57 -3.46
C ALA A 34 13.70 -33.54 -3.64
N ALA A 35 13.87 -32.37 -3.03
CA ALA A 35 12.91 -31.27 -3.13
C ALA A 35 12.96 -30.61 -4.52
N ARG A 36 11.80 -30.53 -5.20
CA ARG A 36 11.65 -29.82 -6.47
C ARG A 36 11.76 -28.32 -6.23
N ALA A 37 12.90 -27.72 -6.59
CA ALA A 37 13.13 -26.29 -6.40
C ALA A 37 12.04 -25.42 -7.06
N PRO A 38 11.40 -24.48 -6.32
CA PRO A 38 10.44 -23.57 -6.89
C PRO A 38 11.16 -22.54 -7.76
N LYS A 39 10.99 -22.62 -9.10
CA LYS A 39 11.57 -21.65 -10.03
C LYS A 39 10.80 -20.32 -9.92
N ALA A 40 11.22 -19.48 -8.99
CA ALA A 40 10.66 -18.16 -8.76
C ALA A 40 10.63 -17.35 -10.06
N ARG A 41 9.42 -17.05 -10.55
CA ARG A 41 9.22 -16.22 -11.74
C ARG A 41 9.43 -14.77 -11.32
N ALA A 42 10.58 -14.20 -11.66
CA ALA A 42 10.87 -12.80 -11.39
C ALA A 42 9.86 -11.91 -12.12
N VAL A 43 8.90 -11.37 -11.37
CA VAL A 43 7.95 -10.38 -11.89
C VAL A 43 8.66 -9.04 -11.88
N SER A 44 9.03 -8.53 -13.05
CA SER A 44 9.66 -7.22 -13.21
C SER A 44 8.65 -6.12 -12.91
N ALA A 45 8.51 -5.77 -11.64
CA ALA A 45 7.64 -4.69 -11.18
C ALA A 45 8.10 -3.37 -11.82
N SER A 46 7.33 -2.88 -12.80
CA SER A 46 7.57 -1.58 -13.42
C SER A 46 7.36 -0.50 -12.38
N THR A 47 8.44 0.21 -12.01
CA THR A 47 8.44 1.24 -10.95
C THR A 47 7.67 2.48 -11.42
N ARG A 48 6.34 2.42 -11.38
CA ARG A 48 5.46 3.57 -11.62
C ARG A 48 5.88 4.71 -10.71
N THR A 49 6.03 5.91 -11.28
CA THR A 49 6.30 7.12 -10.51
C THR A 49 5.16 7.34 -9.50
N PRO A 50 5.46 7.50 -8.19
CA PRO A 50 4.44 7.66 -7.18
C PRO A 50 3.67 8.97 -7.44
N GLN A 51 2.34 8.86 -7.56
CA GLN A 51 1.49 10.03 -7.79
C GLN A 51 1.45 10.91 -6.53
N PRO A 52 1.35 12.25 -6.69
CA PRO A 52 1.21 13.17 -5.55
C PRO A 52 0.00 12.80 -4.69
N ARG A 53 0.22 12.53 -3.39
CA ARG A 53 -0.87 12.26 -2.47
C ARG A 53 -1.54 13.57 -2.09
N LYS A 54 -2.86 13.71 -2.32
CA LYS A 54 -3.62 14.87 -1.84
C LYS A 54 -3.56 14.95 -0.31
N ALA A 55 -3.48 16.15 0.26
CA ALA A 55 -3.58 16.37 1.70
C ALA A 55 -4.96 15.94 2.25
N SER A 56 -6.01 16.07 1.42
CA SER A 56 -7.36 15.57 1.70
C SER A 56 -7.55 14.06 1.49
N ALA A 57 -6.52 13.33 1.02
CA ALA A 57 -6.51 11.87 0.88
C ALA A 57 -5.65 11.22 1.99
N GLY A 58 -5.81 11.76 3.20
CA GLY A 58 -5.42 11.11 4.44
C GLY A 58 -6.45 10.06 4.85
N ASP A 59 -6.03 9.14 5.70
CA ASP A 59 -6.87 8.07 6.24
C ASP A 59 -7.71 8.63 7.40
N VAL A 60 -8.88 9.18 7.08
CA VAL A 60 -9.79 9.85 8.02
C VAL A 60 -11.24 9.57 7.62
N ALA A 61 -11.94 8.76 8.41
CA ALA A 61 -13.36 8.48 8.21
C ALA A 61 -14.20 9.78 8.22
N PRO A 62 -15.23 9.94 7.34
CA PRO A 62 -16.02 11.16 7.22
C PRO A 62 -16.74 11.60 8.50
N ALA A 63 -17.06 10.64 9.37
CA ALA A 63 -17.58 10.86 10.72
C ALA A 63 -16.86 9.93 11.71
N ARG A 64 -16.85 10.33 12.99
CA ARG A 64 -16.06 9.67 14.06
C ARG A 64 -16.93 8.94 15.09
N SER A 65 -18.13 8.52 14.69
CA SER A 65 -18.98 7.58 15.44
C SER A 65 -18.70 6.14 14.98
N PRO A 66 -18.81 5.13 15.86
CA PRO A 66 -18.48 3.74 15.51
C PRO A 66 -19.33 3.23 14.34
N GLU A 67 -20.64 3.47 14.36
CA GLU A 67 -21.58 3.09 13.28
C GLU A 67 -21.18 3.66 11.91
N ALA A 68 -20.72 4.91 11.85
CA ALA A 68 -20.29 5.54 10.60
C ALA A 68 -18.92 5.04 10.12
N MET A 69 -18.07 4.54 11.01
CA MET A 69 -16.79 3.91 10.66
C MET A 69 -17.04 2.49 10.10
N GLU A 70 -17.84 1.66 10.76
CA GLU A 70 -18.25 0.34 10.26
C GLU A 70 -18.90 0.44 8.86
N ALA A 71 -19.81 1.41 8.67
CA ALA A 71 -20.44 1.67 7.38
C ALA A 71 -19.45 2.15 6.30
N TYR A 72 -18.44 2.94 6.69
CA TYR A 72 -17.38 3.41 5.79
C TYR A 72 -16.45 2.26 5.37
N ASP A 73 -16.02 1.41 6.30
CA ASP A 73 -15.11 0.30 6.02
C ASP A 73 -15.78 -0.75 5.11
N VAL A 74 -17.08 -1.03 5.30
CA VAL A 74 -17.87 -1.88 4.39
C VAL A 74 -18.03 -1.24 3.00
N ALA A 75 -18.26 0.08 2.93
CA ALA A 75 -18.34 0.81 1.67
C ALA A 75 -17.00 0.82 0.91
N GLU A 76 -15.87 0.96 1.62
CA GLU A 76 -14.55 1.01 0.99
C GLU A 76 -14.01 -0.39 0.62
N ALA A 77 -14.36 -1.42 1.39
CA ALA A 77 -14.09 -2.82 1.01
C ALA A 77 -14.85 -3.21 -0.28
N THR A 78 -16.11 -2.77 -0.42
CA THR A 78 -16.93 -3.04 -1.62
C THR A 78 -16.51 -2.17 -2.81
N SER A 79 -16.18 -0.88 -2.61
CA SER A 79 -15.61 -0.01 -3.65
C SER A 79 -14.31 -0.59 -4.21
N SER A 80 -13.40 -1.02 -3.33
CA SER A 80 -12.10 -1.59 -3.67
C SER A 80 -12.24 -2.90 -4.44
N ALA A 81 -13.16 -3.78 -4.03
CA ALA A 81 -13.44 -5.03 -4.74
C ALA A 81 -13.95 -4.78 -6.18
N ILE A 82 -14.75 -3.73 -6.38
CA ILE A 82 -15.24 -3.31 -7.70
C ILE A 82 -14.09 -2.72 -8.54
N GLU A 83 -13.22 -1.87 -7.97
CA GLU A 83 -12.05 -1.34 -8.69
C GLU A 83 -11.04 -2.43 -9.07
N HIS A 84 -10.81 -3.42 -8.21
CA HIS A 84 -9.98 -4.58 -8.57
C HIS A 84 -10.55 -5.35 -9.78
N LYS A 85 -11.87 -5.54 -9.87
CA LYS A 85 -12.53 -6.14 -11.04
C LYS A 85 -12.35 -5.28 -12.30
N LYS A 86 -12.50 -3.94 -12.19
CA LYS A 86 -12.27 -3.00 -13.31
C LYS A 86 -10.82 -3.04 -13.81
N VAL A 87 -9.84 -3.06 -12.90
CA VAL A 87 -8.42 -3.14 -13.25
C VAL A 87 -8.09 -4.47 -13.93
N ALA A 88 -8.58 -5.60 -13.41
CA ALA A 88 -8.40 -6.90 -14.04
C ALA A 88 -9.04 -6.99 -15.44
N LEU A 89 -10.22 -6.39 -15.65
CA LEU A 89 -10.83 -6.32 -16.97
C LEU A 89 -10.03 -5.44 -17.95
N ARG A 90 -9.52 -4.29 -17.48
CA ARG A 90 -8.63 -3.41 -18.28
C ARG A 90 -7.34 -4.13 -18.69
N ASP A 91 -6.78 -4.96 -17.80
CA ASP A 91 -5.60 -5.81 -18.07
C ASP A 91 -5.89 -6.89 -19.14
N ILE A 92 -7.02 -7.60 -19.01
CA ILE A 92 -7.49 -8.59 -20.00
C ILE A 92 -7.68 -7.95 -21.39
N ILE A 93 -8.27 -6.75 -21.45
CA ILE A 93 -8.47 -6.01 -22.71
C ILE A 93 -7.12 -5.56 -23.30
N ALA A 94 -6.19 -5.07 -22.47
CA ALA A 94 -4.86 -4.64 -22.91
C ALA A 94 -3.97 -5.81 -23.39
N HIS A 95 -4.23 -7.03 -22.92
CA HIS A 95 -3.54 -8.25 -23.32
C HIS A 95 -4.32 -9.12 -24.34
N ALA A 96 -5.48 -8.65 -24.83
CA ALA A 96 -6.24 -9.34 -25.86
C ALA A 96 -5.52 -9.31 -27.23
N THR A 97 -5.64 -10.40 -28.00
CA THR A 97 -5.07 -10.51 -29.34
C THR A 97 -5.82 -9.63 -30.33
N ILE A 98 -5.07 -8.81 -31.08
CA ILE A 98 -5.63 -7.90 -32.10
C ILE A 98 -6.36 -8.72 -33.16
N GLY A 99 -7.69 -8.57 -33.20
CA GLY A 99 -8.59 -9.27 -34.12
C GLY A 99 -9.56 -10.25 -33.46
N ASP A 100 -9.29 -10.75 -32.24
CA ASP A 100 -10.16 -11.73 -31.56
C ASP A 100 -11.25 -11.06 -30.69
N THR A 101 -12.06 -10.22 -31.34
CA THR A 101 -13.15 -9.50 -30.68
C THR A 101 -14.26 -10.43 -30.18
N ALA A 102 -14.46 -11.58 -30.85
CA ALA A 102 -15.49 -12.56 -30.49
C ALA A 102 -15.14 -13.34 -29.21
N SER A 103 -13.88 -13.80 -29.05
CA SER A 103 -13.44 -14.45 -27.82
C SER A 103 -13.39 -13.46 -26.65
N LEU A 104 -12.95 -12.23 -26.89
CA LEU A 104 -12.97 -11.17 -25.88
C LEU A 104 -14.41 -10.85 -25.39
N ALA A 105 -15.36 -10.71 -26.32
CA ALA A 105 -16.77 -10.49 -25.98
C ALA A 105 -17.36 -11.64 -25.16
N LYS A 106 -17.09 -12.89 -25.56
CA LYS A 106 -17.53 -14.10 -24.83
C LYS A 106 -16.89 -14.23 -23.44
N THR A 107 -15.62 -13.83 -23.31
CA THR A 107 -14.91 -13.82 -22.03
C THR A 107 -15.49 -12.76 -21.09
N LEU A 108 -15.79 -11.57 -21.61
CA LEU A 108 -16.48 -10.51 -20.87
C LEU A 108 -17.90 -10.94 -20.45
N GLU A 109 -18.66 -11.57 -21.35
CA GLU A 109 -20.00 -12.12 -21.05
C GLU A 109 -19.95 -13.15 -19.91
N ALA A 110 -18.96 -14.07 -19.92
CA ALA A 110 -18.75 -15.05 -18.86
C ALA A 110 -18.41 -14.39 -17.50
N ILE A 111 -17.54 -13.37 -17.50
CA ILE A 111 -17.20 -12.60 -16.29
C ILE A 111 -18.43 -11.87 -15.74
N MET A 112 -19.24 -11.28 -16.61
CA MET A 112 -20.42 -10.50 -16.22
C MET A 112 -21.60 -11.37 -15.76
N THR A 113 -21.78 -12.57 -16.33
CA THR A 113 -22.80 -13.53 -15.89
C THR A 113 -22.41 -14.27 -14.61
N GLY A 114 -21.10 -14.40 -14.32
CA GLY A 114 -20.58 -14.88 -13.04
C GLY A 114 -20.45 -13.80 -11.95
N SER A 115 -20.76 -12.54 -12.25
CA SER A 115 -20.71 -11.42 -11.29
C SER A 115 -22.07 -11.17 -10.64
N SER A 116 -22.09 -10.45 -9.51
CA SER A 116 -23.37 -9.97 -8.94
C SER A 116 -24.05 -8.98 -9.91
N PRO A 117 -25.40 -8.82 -9.86
CA PRO A 117 -26.10 -7.94 -10.80
C PRO A 117 -25.69 -6.46 -10.66
N ASP A 118 -25.28 -6.03 -9.46
CA ASP A 118 -24.80 -4.66 -9.23
C ASP A 118 -23.34 -4.49 -9.68
N ASP A 119 -22.44 -5.47 -9.40
CA ASP A 119 -21.10 -5.51 -10.00
C ASP A 119 -21.17 -5.40 -11.54
N ALA A 120 -22.05 -6.18 -12.17
CA ALA A 120 -22.21 -6.19 -13.61
C ALA A 120 -22.73 -4.83 -14.15
N ALA A 121 -23.56 -4.12 -13.38
CA ALA A 121 -23.99 -2.76 -13.72
C ALA A 121 -22.85 -1.74 -13.54
N ALA A 122 -22.06 -1.83 -12.47
CA ALA A 122 -20.90 -0.97 -12.23
C ALA A 122 -19.79 -1.17 -13.27
N LEU A 123 -19.54 -2.42 -13.68
CA LEU A 123 -18.59 -2.77 -14.75
C LEU A 123 -19.07 -2.29 -16.13
N ARG A 124 -20.38 -2.41 -16.45
CA ARG A 124 -20.96 -1.82 -17.68
C ARG A 124 -20.73 -0.32 -17.74
N ARG A 125 -21.02 0.41 -16.65
CA ARG A 125 -20.80 1.86 -16.57
C ARG A 125 -19.32 2.20 -16.79
N ALA A 126 -18.41 1.55 -16.08
CA ALA A 126 -16.97 1.83 -16.17
C ALA A 126 -16.27 1.37 -17.47
N LEU A 127 -16.97 0.63 -18.35
CA LEU A 127 -16.52 0.30 -19.71
C LEU A 127 -17.03 1.32 -20.74
N MET A 128 -18.21 1.90 -20.52
CA MET A 128 -18.81 2.94 -21.39
C MET A 128 -18.27 4.34 -21.05
N GLU A 129 -18.00 4.59 -19.76
CA GLU A 129 -17.34 5.79 -19.26
C GLU A 129 -15.85 5.73 -19.64
N HIS A 130 -15.55 6.18 -20.86
CA HIS A 130 -14.17 6.35 -21.32
C HIS A 130 -13.47 7.41 -20.45
N GLU A 131 -12.78 6.95 -19.41
CA GLU A 131 -11.86 7.69 -18.54
C GLU A 131 -10.99 8.63 -19.37
N LYS A 132 -11.37 9.92 -19.45
CA LYS A 132 -10.53 10.94 -20.06
C LYS A 132 -9.31 11.10 -19.16
N GLU A 133 -8.13 10.72 -19.65
CA GLU A 133 -6.89 11.00 -18.95
C GLU A 133 -6.87 12.49 -18.55
N PRO A 134 -6.60 12.80 -17.27
CA PRO A 134 -6.71 14.17 -16.77
C PRO A 134 -5.69 15.04 -17.50
N ALA A 135 -6.20 15.90 -18.40
CA ALA A 135 -5.40 16.68 -19.35
C ALA A 135 -4.17 17.31 -18.66
N ALA A 136 -2.99 17.04 -19.24
CA ALA A 136 -1.71 17.34 -18.64
C ALA A 136 -1.62 18.82 -18.21
N ARG A 137 -1.67 19.04 -16.90
CA ARG A 137 -1.57 20.39 -16.32
C ARG A 137 -0.12 20.86 -16.39
N GLN A 138 0.06 22.17 -16.36
CA GLN A 138 1.38 22.79 -16.45
C GLN A 138 2.32 22.28 -15.36
N ALA A 139 3.63 22.26 -15.65
CA ALA A 139 4.66 21.64 -14.82
C ALA A 139 5.04 22.46 -13.56
N SER A 140 4.05 22.93 -12.81
CA SER A 140 4.25 23.28 -11.40
C SER A 140 4.64 22.03 -10.61
N SER A 141 5.58 22.18 -9.67
CA SER A 141 5.89 21.16 -8.67
C SER A 141 4.60 20.76 -7.93
N PRO A 142 4.23 19.47 -7.88
CA PRO A 142 3.01 19.04 -7.18
C PRO A 142 3.03 19.32 -5.68
N ASP A 143 4.23 19.40 -5.09
CA ASP A 143 4.42 19.73 -3.67
C ASP A 143 4.02 21.18 -3.35
N ASP A 144 4.03 22.06 -4.36
CA ASP A 144 3.71 23.49 -4.25
C ASP A 144 2.29 23.85 -4.74
N GLU A 145 1.47 22.86 -5.14
CA GLU A 145 0.06 23.09 -5.48
C GLU A 145 -0.74 23.55 -4.24
N LEU A 146 -1.44 24.68 -4.34
CA LEU A 146 -2.32 25.20 -3.29
C LEU A 146 -3.73 24.61 -3.39
N ALA A 147 -4.40 24.42 -2.24
CA ALA A 147 -5.79 23.96 -2.17
C ALA A 147 -6.76 25.02 -2.69
N THR A 148 -7.89 24.64 -3.31
CA THR A 148 -8.80 25.59 -3.98
C THR A 148 -9.26 26.72 -3.05
N SER A 149 -9.53 26.43 -1.78
CA SER A 149 -10.00 27.38 -0.78
C SER A 149 -8.91 27.81 0.23
N TRP A 150 -7.62 27.73 -0.12
CA TRP A 150 -6.48 27.97 0.81
C TRP A 150 -6.45 29.35 1.49
N ARG A 151 -7.19 30.34 0.95
CA ARG A 151 -7.34 31.69 1.53
C ARG A 151 -8.61 31.86 2.38
N GLU A 152 -9.56 30.94 2.27
CA GLU A 152 -10.95 31.11 2.72
C GLU A 152 -11.33 30.11 3.82
N THR A 153 -10.85 28.87 3.70
CA THR A 153 -11.02 27.84 4.73
C THR A 153 -9.78 27.80 5.62
N SER A 154 -9.97 27.67 6.94
CA SER A 154 -8.89 27.36 7.90
C SER A 154 -8.39 25.91 7.77
N SER A 155 -7.97 25.53 6.57
CA SER A 155 -7.45 24.21 6.20
C SER A 155 -5.94 24.28 5.94
N TYR A 156 -5.33 23.14 5.64
CA TYR A 156 -3.92 23.10 5.21
C TYR A 156 -3.76 23.84 3.87
N PRO A 157 -2.78 24.75 3.69
CA PRO A 157 -2.70 25.59 2.48
C PRO A 157 -2.43 24.82 1.20
N TYR A 158 -1.67 23.71 1.30
CA TYR A 158 -1.26 22.91 0.15
C TYR A 158 -2.28 21.81 -0.15
N ARG A 159 -2.53 21.60 -1.44
CA ARG A 159 -3.43 20.58 -1.98
C ARG A 159 -2.88 19.16 -1.80
N ASN A 160 -1.56 19.02 -1.82
CA ASN A 160 -0.86 17.74 -1.75
C ASN A 160 0.04 17.67 -0.52
N LEU A 161 0.31 16.45 -0.05
CA LEU A 161 1.36 16.16 0.91
C LEU A 161 2.70 16.21 0.19
N MET A 162 3.65 16.96 0.74
CA MET A 162 4.99 17.08 0.18
C MET A 162 5.65 15.71 -0.02
N SER A 163 6.27 15.52 -1.18
CA SER A 163 7.03 14.31 -1.49
C SER A 163 8.09 14.06 -0.41
N ARG A 164 8.18 12.81 0.06
CA ARG A 164 9.09 12.42 1.14
C ARG A 164 10.54 12.86 0.88
N LYS A 165 10.98 12.76 -0.38
CA LYS A 165 12.29 13.22 -0.86
C LYS A 165 12.51 14.72 -0.65
N ALA A 166 11.54 15.57 -0.98
CA ALA A 166 11.67 17.01 -0.82
C ALA A 166 11.58 17.42 0.65
N TYR A 167 10.68 16.80 1.43
CA TYR A 167 10.57 17.00 2.87
C TYR A 167 11.86 16.62 3.62
N GLU A 168 12.43 15.44 3.34
CA GLU A 168 13.70 15.01 3.94
C GLU A 168 14.85 15.93 3.50
N LYS A 169 14.90 16.36 2.23
CA LYS A 169 15.90 17.34 1.77
C LYS A 169 15.83 18.65 2.56
N GLN A 170 14.64 19.24 2.71
CA GLN A 170 14.46 20.48 3.47
C GLN A 170 14.77 20.31 4.96
N LYS A 171 14.28 19.22 5.58
CA LYS A 171 14.45 18.93 7.01
C LYS A 171 15.91 18.71 7.40
N TYR A 172 16.66 17.97 6.58
CA TYR A 172 18.05 17.61 6.86
C TYR A 172 19.08 18.52 6.15
N ARG A 173 18.62 19.47 5.32
CA ARG A 173 19.45 20.41 4.53
C ARG A 173 20.47 19.70 3.62
N LEU A 174 19.98 18.67 2.93
CA LEU A 174 20.68 17.90 1.89
C LEU A 174 20.61 18.59 0.50
#